data_AF-T0XN67-F1
#
_entry.id   AF-T0XN67-F1
#
_cell.length_a   1.000
_cell.length_b   1.000
_cell.length_c   1.000
_cell.angle_alpha   90.00
_cell.angle_beta   90.00
_cell.angle_gamma   90.00
#
_symmetry.space_group_name_H-M   'P 1'
#
loop_
_entity.id
_entity.type
_entity.pdbx_description
1 polymer ?
#
loop_
_entity_poly.entity_id
_entity_poly.type
_entity_poly.pdbx_seq_one_letter_code
_entity_poly.pdbx_strand_id
1 'polypeptide(L)'
;MVGDRDGAISVLEEALDMNPMNLQARIDLGTIYMDQEDYERAISEWKIAQKQDPGNSTIKSFLEKAREKVDTGSIRQSALTSSVRRP
;
A
#
# COMPACT_ATOMS: atom_id res chain seq x y z
N MET A 1 -19.37 -11.15 0.73
CA MET A 1 -18.27 -11.84 1.42
C MET A 1 -17.28 -10.79 1.90
N VAL A 2 -17.53 -10.23 3.07
CA VAL A 2 -16.60 -9.37 3.80
C VAL A 2 -16.11 -10.27 4.93
N GLY A 3 -14.98 -10.96 4.75
CA GLY A 3 -14.56 -11.99 5.70
C GLY A 3 -13.18 -12.60 5.46
N ASP A 4 -12.68 -12.65 4.23
CA ASP A 4 -11.40 -13.34 3.95
C ASP A 4 -10.18 -12.42 3.88
N ARG A 5 -10.30 -11.14 4.24
CA ARG A 5 -9.14 -10.20 4.21
C ARG A 5 -8.14 -10.51 5.32
N ASP A 6 -8.61 -10.73 6.55
CA ASP A 6 -7.75 -11.06 7.69
C ASP A 6 -7.12 -12.46 7.54
N GLY A 7 -7.86 -13.41 6.96
CA GLY A 7 -7.34 -14.73 6.61
C GLY A 7 -6.25 -14.67 5.53
N ALA A 8 -6.45 -13.86 4.49
CA ALA A 8 -5.47 -13.67 3.44
C ALA A 8 -4.17 -13.03 3.95
N ILE A 9 -4.27 -12.04 4.87
CA ILE A 9 -3.08 -11.47 5.53
C ILE A 9 -2.28 -12.56 6.24
N SER A 10 -2.93 -13.38 7.05
CA SER A 10 -2.25 -14.45 7.81
C SER A 10 -1.51 -15.44 6.89
N VAL A 11 -2.15 -15.84 5.80
CA VAL A 11 -1.55 -16.76 4.81
C VAL A 11 -0.36 -16.11 4.09
N LEU A 12 -0.46 -14.82 3.76
CA LEU A 12 0.61 -14.09 3.10
C LEU A 12 1.79 -13.82 4.04
N GLU A 13 1.53 -13.55 5.32
CA GLU A 13 2.57 -13.43 6.34
C GLU A 13 3.31 -14.76 6.55
N GLU A 14 2.60 -15.88 6.61
CA GLU A 14 3.22 -17.21 6.68
C GLU A 14 4.05 -17.51 5.42
N ALA A 15 3.55 -17.12 4.24
CA ALA A 15 4.30 -17.25 2.99
C ALA A 15 5.58 -16.39 2.98
N LEU A 16 5.56 -15.22 3.64
CA LEU A 16 6.72 -14.34 3.79
C LEU A 16 7.67 -14.84 4.88
N ASP A 17 7.19 -15.56 5.89
CA ASP A 17 8.04 -16.24 6.88
C ASP A 17 8.82 -17.39 6.23
N MET A 18 8.14 -18.18 5.39
CA MET A 18 8.77 -19.23 4.59
C MET A 18 9.69 -18.67 3.49
N ASN A 19 9.28 -17.59 2.82
CA ASN A 19 10.06 -16.94 1.77
C ASN A 19 9.99 -15.40 1.88
N PRO A 20 10.96 -14.78 2.59
CA PRO A 20 11.01 -13.33 2.76
C PRO A 20 11.24 -12.54 1.47
N MET A 21 11.66 -13.22 0.41
CA MET A 21 11.89 -12.65 -0.93
C MET A 21 10.70 -12.80 -1.86
N ASN A 22 9.56 -13.30 -1.37
CA ASN A 22 8.35 -13.43 -2.16
C ASN A 22 7.72 -12.06 -2.45
N LEU A 23 8.11 -11.48 -3.57
CA LEU A 23 7.64 -10.18 -4.05
C LEU A 23 6.11 -10.14 -4.21
N GLN A 24 5.53 -11.22 -4.74
CA GLN A 24 4.09 -11.32 -4.99
C GLN A 24 3.32 -11.28 -3.67
N ALA A 25 3.77 -12.02 -2.65
CA ALA A 25 3.13 -12.00 -1.35
C ALA A 25 3.14 -10.60 -0.70
N ARG A 26 4.24 -9.84 -0.84
CA ARG A 26 4.30 -8.43 -0.38
C ARG A 26 3.36 -7.51 -1.15
N ILE A 27 3.24 -7.73 -2.47
CA ILE A 27 2.33 -6.95 -3.32
C ILE A 27 0.88 -7.20 -2.91
N ASP A 28 0.52 -8.47 -2.69
CA ASP A 28 -0.82 -8.87 -2.27
C ASP A 28 -1.13 -8.36 -0.86
N LEU A 29 -0.17 -8.43 0.07
CA LEU A 29 -0.31 -7.89 1.43
C LEU A 29 -0.61 -6.39 1.40
N GLY A 30 0.17 -5.63 0.62
CA GLY A 30 -0.05 -4.19 0.44
C GLY A 30 -1.37 -3.86 -0.25
N THR A 31 -1.84 -4.72 -1.16
CA THR A 31 -3.15 -4.54 -1.81
C THR A 31 -4.29 -4.74 -0.82
N ILE A 32 -4.20 -5.74 0.06
CA ILE A 32 -5.20 -5.95 1.11
C ILE A 32 -5.20 -4.77 2.08
N TYR A 33 -4.03 -4.25 2.46
CA TYR A 33 -3.96 -3.05 3.30
C TYR A 33 -4.56 -1.82 2.63
N MET A 34 -4.37 -1.62 1.32
CA MET A 34 -5.07 -0.57 0.57
C MET A 34 -6.58 -0.70 0.64
N ASP A 35 -7.08 -1.93 0.52
CA ASP A 35 -8.49 -2.27 0.62
C ASP A 35 -9.07 -2.06 2.02
N GLN A 36 -8.22 -2.10 3.04
CA GLN A 36 -8.52 -1.74 4.43
C GLN A 36 -8.34 -0.25 4.71
N GLU A 37 -8.06 0.56 3.69
CA GLU A 37 -7.73 1.99 3.79
C GLU A 37 -6.47 2.27 4.63
N ASP A 38 -5.69 1.24 4.94
CA ASP A 38 -4.41 1.35 5.63
C ASP A 38 -3.28 1.56 4.62
N TYR A 39 -3.28 2.78 4.09
CA TYR A 39 -2.33 3.15 3.05
C TYR A 39 -0.89 3.21 3.58
N GLU A 40 -0.69 3.48 4.88
CA GLU A 40 0.64 3.53 5.49
C GLU A 40 1.31 2.15 5.50
N ARG A 41 0.59 1.12 5.96
CA ARG A 41 1.08 -0.27 5.93
C ARG A 41 1.26 -0.76 4.49
N ALA A 42 0.33 -0.46 3.59
CA ALA A 42 0.47 -0.79 2.17
C ALA A 42 1.75 -0.22 1.54
N ILE A 43 2.04 1.05 1.80
CA ILE A 43 3.26 1.72 1.29
C ILE A 43 4.52 1.07 1.86
N SER A 44 4.51 0.67 3.13
CA SER A 44 5.66 0.01 3.76
C SER A 44 6.03 -1.28 3.02
N GLU A 45 5.05 -2.17 2.81
CA GLU A 45 5.27 -3.45 2.15
C GLU A 45 5.73 -3.30 0.70
N TRP A 46 5.08 -2.41 -0.05
CA TRP A 46 5.47 -2.12 -1.42
C TRP A 46 6.82 -1.44 -1.53
N LYS A 47 7.25 -0.64 -0.55
CA LYS A 47 8.62 -0.10 -0.52
C LYS A 47 9.65 -1.21 -0.34
N ILE A 48 9.37 -2.22 0.50
CA ILE A 48 10.27 -3.36 0.67
C ILE A 48 10.34 -4.15 -0.64
N ALA A 49 9.19 -4.41 -1.27
CA ALA A 49 9.13 -5.07 -2.56
C ALA A 49 9.87 -4.28 -3.65
N GLN A 50 9.74 -2.95 -3.69
CA GLN A 50 10.46 -2.09 -4.63
C GLN A 50 11.99 -2.14 -4.41
N LYS A 51 12.46 -2.29 -3.17
CA LYS A 51 13.89 -2.46 -2.91
C LYS A 51 14.42 -3.79 -3.44
N GLN A 52 13.59 -4.83 -3.47
CA GLN A 52 13.93 -6.13 -4.02
C GLN A 52 13.89 -6.13 -5.56
N ASP A 53 12.86 -5.52 -6.14
CA ASP A 53 12.72 -5.35 -7.59
C ASP A 53 12.35 -3.89 -7.95
N PRO A 54 13.35 -3.02 -8.13
CA PRO A 54 13.11 -1.63 -8.50
C PRO A 54 12.65 -1.46 -9.96
N GLY A 55 12.79 -2.51 -10.79
CA GLY A 55 12.31 -2.52 -12.18
C GLY A 55 10.82 -2.81 -12.30
N ASN A 56 10.16 -3.16 -11.19
CA ASN A 56 8.77 -3.56 -11.19
C ASN A 56 7.81 -2.36 -11.31
N SER A 57 7.30 -2.15 -12.52
CA SER A 57 6.30 -1.10 -12.79
C SER A 57 5.03 -1.25 -11.96
N THR A 58 4.63 -2.48 -11.62
CA THR A 58 3.43 -2.76 -10.84
C THR A 58 3.53 -2.18 -9.43
N ILE A 59 4.65 -2.40 -8.75
CA ILE A 59 4.91 -1.86 -7.40
C ILE A 59 4.92 -0.33 -7.44
N LYS A 60 5.53 0.26 -8.48
CA LYS A 60 5.56 1.71 -8.66
C LYS A 60 4.15 2.29 -8.80
N SER A 61 3.30 1.69 -9.64
CA SER A 61 1.90 2.11 -9.80
C SER A 61 1.10 1.96 -8.51
N PHE A 62 1.34 0.90 -7.75
CA PHE A 62 0.71 0.68 -6.45
C PHE A 62 1.12 1.76 -5.43
N LEU A 63 2.41 2.03 -5.28
CA LEU A 63 2.92 3.09 -4.40
C LEU A 63 2.38 4.48 -4.78
N GLU A 64 2.26 4.77 -6.07
CA GLU A 64 1.70 6.03 -6.56
C GLU A 64 0.23 6.17 -6.15
N LYS A 65 -0.58 5.12 -6.36
CA LYS A 65 -1.98 5.09 -5.92
C LYS A 65 -2.14 5.21 -4.41
N ALA A 66 -1.34 4.51 -3.61
CA ALA A 66 -1.42 4.64 -2.15
C ALA A 66 -1.06 6.05 -1.68
N ARG A 67 0.00 6.65 -2.24
CA ARG A 67 0.39 8.02 -1.91
C ARG A 67 -0.68 9.02 -2.29
N GLU A 68 -1.31 8.86 -3.45
CA GLU A 68 -2.45 9.68 -3.84
C GLU A 68 -3.61 9.56 -2.84
N LYS A 69 -3.89 8.36 -2.32
CA LYS A 69 -4.92 8.15 -1.31
C LYS A 69 -4.57 8.77 0.05
N VAL A 70 -3.32 8.62 0.51
CA VAL A 70 -2.80 9.28 1.72
C VAL A 70 -2.92 10.79 1.56
N ASP A 71 -2.45 11.32 0.44
CA ASP A 71 -2.47 12.74 0.13
C ASP A 71 -3.91 13.23 0.00
N THR A 72 -4.81 12.51 -0.65
CA THR A 72 -6.24 12.85 -0.74
C THR A 72 -6.95 12.78 0.61
N GLY A 73 -6.62 11.81 1.47
CA GLY A 73 -7.15 11.72 2.84
C GLY A 73 -6.66 12.88 3.71
N SER A 74 -5.39 13.23 3.59
CA SER A 74 -4.76 14.36 4.29
C SER A 74 -5.23 15.72 3.74
N ILE A 75 -5.39 15.83 2.41
CA ILE A 75 -5.97 16.97 1.69
C ILE A 75 -7.45 17.09 1.99
N ARG A 76 -8.23 16.03 2.19
CA ARG A 76 -9.63 16.18 2.65
C ARG A 76 -9.71 16.83 4.04
N GLN A 77 -8.70 16.65 4.88
CA GLN A 77 -8.60 17.37 6.15
C GLN A 77 -8.00 18.78 5.99
N SER A 78 -7.07 18.99 5.04
CA SER A 78 -6.38 20.27 4.82
C SER A 78 -6.99 21.17 3.73
N ALA A 79 -7.94 20.68 2.93
CA ALA A 79 -8.78 21.44 2.00
C ALA A 79 -9.92 22.17 2.73
N LEU A 80 -10.14 21.86 4.01
CA LEU A 80 -10.82 22.75 4.95
C LEU A 80 -9.90 23.89 5.46
N THR A 81 -8.60 23.91 5.12
CA THR A 81 -7.63 24.91 5.62
C THR A 81 -6.79 25.62 4.58
N SER A 82 -6.71 25.18 3.32
CA SER A 82 -5.84 25.80 2.31
C SER A 82 -6.63 26.27 1.09
N SER A 83 -7.54 27.20 1.36
CA SER A 83 -7.73 28.33 0.44
C SER A 83 -6.38 29.01 0.22
N VAL A 84 -6.15 29.48 -1.00
CA VAL A 84 -5.05 30.38 -1.40
C VAL A 84 -3.69 29.71 -1.62
N ARG A 85 -3.32 29.61 -2.92
CA ARG A 85 -2.20 30.34 -3.56
C ARG A 85 -1.37 29.44 -4.48
N ARG A 86 -1.49 29.67 -5.78
CA ARG A 86 -0.32 29.77 -6.66
C ARG A 86 -0.44 31.08 -7.45
N PRO A 87 0.67 31.81 -7.65
CA PRO A 87 0.69 33.20 -8.14
C PRO A 87 0.21 33.35 -9.58
#